data_AF-A0A958ZJX6-F1
#
_entry.id   AF-A0A958ZJX6-F1
#
_cell.length_a   1.000
_cell.length_b   1.000
_cell.length_c   1.000
_cell.angle_alpha   90.00
_cell.angle_beta   90.00
_cell.angle_gamma   90.00
#
_symmetry.space_group_name_H-M   'P 1'
#
loop_
_entity.id
_entity.type
_entity.pdbx_description
1 polymer ?
#
loop_
_entity_poly.entity_id
_entity_poly.type
_entity_poly.pdbx_seq_one_letter_code
_entity_poly.pdbx_strand_id
1 'polypeptide(L)'
;MENAQIQSLSAYHPLITPGRDTGNGYYLSGRKFPSGDVEISAVKLTHEDRLRRGGGAKRKNNNKSDMSEVVLNKSQWRARKAVRHLCLSLQTDRLMTLTVRENLTDINKAWDCFKYFCKLMRWRYKDQWAYVAAPEFQKRGAVHFHLAIRGYFHANTVRRFWNRALGQMSGNIDITSPRKRGQNPKRIANYISKYITKQDSSEFNRRRYSSGGNIEVPAPLHGWLALGVPAISVIGDAMREMTRKSLREIWESEGYFDIIFMST
;
A
#
# COMPACT_ATOMS: atom_id res chain seq x y z
N MET A 1 26.62 -15.98 -16.46
CA MET A 1 25.41 -15.13 -16.43
C MET A 1 24.25 -16.03 -16.11
N GLU A 2 23.91 -16.11 -14.83
CA GLU A 2 22.90 -17.04 -14.31
C GLU A 2 21.52 -16.55 -14.77
N ASN A 3 20.80 -17.39 -15.53
CA ASN A 3 19.42 -17.13 -15.90
C ASN A 3 18.62 -16.96 -14.61
N ALA A 4 18.23 -15.72 -14.28
CA ALA A 4 17.24 -15.47 -13.26
C ALA A 4 15.95 -16.17 -13.70
N GLN A 5 15.72 -17.40 -13.20
CA GLN A 5 14.45 -18.09 -13.35
C GLN A 5 13.36 -17.08 -12.97
N ILE A 6 12.58 -16.65 -13.96
CA ILE A 6 11.42 -15.81 -13.71
C ILE A 6 10.52 -16.64 -12.81
N GLN A 7 10.52 -16.34 -11.51
CA GLN A 7 9.64 -17.01 -10.56
C GLN A 7 8.20 -16.79 -11.06
N SER A 8 7.57 -17.87 -11.48
CA SER A 8 6.20 -17.89 -11.98
C SER A 8 5.29 -18.45 -10.88
N LEU A 9 4.00 -18.10 -10.95
CA LEU A 9 2.99 -18.74 -10.12
C LEU A 9 2.83 -20.24 -10.45
N SER A 10 3.32 -20.70 -11.62
CA SER A 10 3.32 -22.13 -11.98
C SER A 10 4.10 -23.00 -11.02
N ALA A 11 5.05 -22.43 -10.26
CA ALA A 11 5.79 -23.16 -9.24
C ALA A 11 4.93 -23.60 -8.03
N TYR A 12 3.73 -23.02 -7.87
CA TYR A 12 2.87 -23.25 -6.70
C TYR A 12 1.61 -24.06 -7.01
N HIS A 13 1.33 -24.35 -8.28
CA HIS A 13 0.21 -25.21 -8.66
C HIS A 13 0.36 -25.76 -10.09
N PRO A 14 0.16 -27.06 -10.33
CA PRO A 14 0.42 -27.69 -11.63
C PRO A 14 -0.49 -27.20 -12.77
N LEU A 15 -1.71 -26.75 -12.45
CA LEU A 15 -2.64 -26.18 -13.44
C LEU A 15 -2.32 -24.72 -13.81
N ILE A 16 -1.38 -24.06 -13.12
CA ILE A 16 -0.94 -22.71 -13.50
C ILE A 16 0.24 -22.84 -14.46
N THR A 17 0.16 -22.16 -15.59
CA THR A 17 1.20 -22.20 -16.62
C THR A 17 1.92 -20.86 -16.73
N PRO A 18 3.21 -20.84 -17.15
CA PRO A 18 3.98 -19.60 -17.24
C PRO A 18 3.54 -18.71 -18.42
N GLY A 19 2.91 -19.30 -19.43
CA GLY A 19 2.47 -18.64 -20.66
C GLY A 19 0.98 -18.85 -20.93
N ARG A 20 0.44 -18.10 -21.89
CA ARG A 20 -0.96 -18.22 -22.30
C ARG A 20 -1.08 -19.38 -23.30
N ASP A 21 -1.51 -20.54 -22.83
CA ASP A 21 -1.60 -21.73 -23.68
C ASP A 21 -2.90 -21.78 -24.52
N THR A 22 -3.95 -21.09 -24.05
CA THR A 22 -5.27 -21.07 -24.70
C THR A 22 -5.65 -19.67 -25.16
N GLY A 23 -6.53 -19.59 -26.16
CA GLY A 23 -7.10 -18.32 -26.63
C GLY A 23 -7.71 -17.52 -25.47
N ASN A 24 -8.68 -18.05 -24.75
CA ASN A 24 -9.25 -17.38 -23.57
C ASN A 24 -8.64 -17.95 -22.27
N GLY A 25 -8.42 -17.12 -21.27
CA GLY A 25 -7.87 -17.57 -19.99
C GLY A 25 -7.79 -16.48 -18.92
N TYR A 26 -7.43 -16.86 -17.70
CA TYR A 26 -7.14 -15.92 -16.63
C TYR A 26 -5.65 -15.62 -16.58
N TYR A 27 -5.32 -14.33 -16.61
CA TYR A 27 -3.98 -13.87 -16.27
C TYR A 27 -3.86 -13.67 -14.77
N LEU A 28 -2.90 -14.35 -14.16
CA LEU A 28 -2.62 -14.30 -12.73
C LEU A 28 -1.46 -13.35 -12.43
N SER A 29 -1.63 -12.51 -11.41
CA SER A 29 -0.59 -11.68 -10.83
C SER A 29 -0.61 -11.80 -9.32
N GLY A 30 0.40 -12.47 -8.78
CA GLY A 30 0.56 -12.73 -7.35
C GLY A 30 1.73 -11.97 -6.73
N ARG A 31 1.69 -11.71 -5.42
CA ARG A 31 2.82 -11.21 -4.64
C ARG A 31 2.86 -11.89 -3.28
N LYS A 32 4.05 -12.29 -2.86
CA LYS A 32 4.35 -12.75 -1.51
C LYS A 32 5.16 -11.67 -0.80
N PHE A 33 4.62 -11.16 0.31
CA PHE A 33 5.26 -10.11 1.11
C PHE A 33 6.15 -10.72 2.21
N PRO A 34 7.20 -10.00 2.65
CA PRO A 34 8.00 -10.38 3.82
C PRO A 34 7.15 -10.65 5.07
N SER A 35 6.02 -9.97 5.25
CA SER A 35 5.06 -10.23 6.33
C SER A 35 4.42 -11.62 6.29
N GLY A 36 4.71 -12.43 5.26
CA GLY A 36 4.07 -13.71 4.97
C GLY A 36 2.68 -13.57 4.33
N ASP A 37 2.19 -12.33 4.13
CA ASP A 37 0.94 -12.12 3.43
C ASP A 37 1.12 -12.41 1.93
N VAL A 38 0.10 -13.02 1.32
CA VAL A 38 0.08 -13.31 -0.11
C VAL A 38 -1.19 -12.69 -0.70
N GLU A 39 -1.06 -12.18 -1.92
CA GLU A 39 -2.18 -11.68 -2.71
C GLU A 39 -2.07 -12.17 -4.13
N ILE A 40 -3.17 -12.68 -4.69
CA ILE A 40 -3.25 -13.06 -6.10
C ILE A 40 -4.49 -12.41 -6.71
N SER A 41 -4.30 -11.74 -7.84
CA SER A 41 -5.39 -11.28 -8.70
C SER A 41 -5.40 -12.08 -10.00
N ALA A 42 -6.57 -12.55 -10.41
CA ALA A 42 -6.82 -13.11 -11.72
C ALA A 42 -7.68 -12.15 -12.54
N VAL A 43 -7.30 -11.90 -13.78
CA VAL A 43 -8.10 -11.11 -14.73
C VAL A 43 -8.44 -12.02 -15.90
N LYS A 44 -9.72 -12.20 -16.18
CA LYS A 44 -10.17 -12.95 -17.34
C LYS A 44 -9.89 -12.15 -18.60
N LEU A 45 -9.23 -12.78 -19.57
CA LEU A 45 -8.85 -12.20 -20.85
C LEU A 45 -9.35 -13.08 -21.99
N THR A 46 -9.88 -12.44 -23.02
CA THR A 46 -10.26 -13.07 -24.28
C THR A 46 -9.06 -13.14 -25.22
N HIS A 47 -9.10 -13.98 -26.24
CA HIS A 47 -8.03 -14.15 -27.22
C HIS A 47 -7.59 -12.84 -27.91
N GLU A 48 -8.50 -11.86 -28.02
CA GLU A 48 -8.21 -10.54 -28.57
C GLU A 48 -7.45 -9.64 -27.58
N ASP A 49 -7.63 -9.86 -26.28
CA ASP A 49 -7.01 -9.06 -25.24
C ASP A 49 -5.50 -9.32 -25.16
N ARG A 50 -4.73 -8.23 -25.17
CA ARG A 50 -3.27 -8.25 -24.97
C ARG A 50 -2.88 -7.47 -23.73
N LEU A 51 -2.04 -8.08 -22.90
CA LEU A 51 -1.38 -7.39 -21.78
C LEU A 51 -0.36 -6.40 -22.33
N ARG A 52 -0.71 -5.12 -22.39
CA ARG A 52 0.24 -4.06 -22.75
C ARG A 52 1.07 -3.67 -21.53
N ARG A 53 2.41 -3.65 -21.67
CA ARG A 53 3.31 -3.07 -20.67
C ARG A 53 3.21 -1.55 -20.73
N GLY A 54 2.40 -0.97 -19.85
CA GLY A 54 2.31 0.48 -19.71
C GLY A 54 1.61 1.18 -20.90
N GLY A 55 1.55 2.50 -20.79
CA GLY A 55 0.65 3.36 -21.55
C GLY A 55 -0.41 3.93 -20.61
N GLY A 56 0.02 4.71 -19.62
CA GLY A 56 -0.92 5.46 -18.79
C GLY A 56 -1.82 6.29 -19.69
N ALA A 57 -3.14 6.25 -19.45
CA ALA A 57 -4.08 7.07 -20.20
C ALA A 57 -3.59 8.52 -20.21
N LYS A 58 -3.49 9.12 -21.41
CA LYS A 58 -3.05 10.51 -21.58
C LYS A 58 -3.97 11.39 -20.72
N ARG A 59 -3.38 12.13 -19.78
CA ARG A 59 -4.13 12.94 -18.80
C ARG A 59 -4.93 13.99 -19.57
N LYS A 60 -6.27 13.91 -19.50
CA LYS A 60 -7.16 14.85 -20.19
C LYS A 60 -7.40 16.13 -19.38
N ASN A 61 -7.30 16.07 -18.04
CA ASN A 61 -7.76 17.14 -17.15
C ASN A 61 -6.63 17.68 -16.26
N ASN A 62 -6.61 19.01 -16.10
CA ASN A 62 -5.63 19.76 -15.32
C ASN A 62 -6.15 20.22 -13.94
N ASN A 63 -7.44 20.03 -13.62
CA ASN A 63 -8.05 20.41 -12.33
C ASN A 63 -8.87 19.27 -11.72
N LYS A 64 -9.12 19.35 -10.39
CA LYS A 64 -9.86 18.32 -9.62
C LYS A 64 -11.35 18.35 -9.89
N SER A 65 -11.91 19.55 -10.04
CA SER A 65 -13.32 19.81 -10.39
C SER A 65 -13.73 19.07 -11.66
N ASP A 66 -12.79 18.93 -12.58
CA ASP A 66 -13.06 18.37 -13.90
C ASP A 66 -12.86 16.85 -13.91
N MET A 67 -12.30 16.25 -12.85
CA MET A 67 -12.10 14.79 -12.81
C MET A 67 -13.42 14.08 -12.55
N SER A 68 -13.77 13.14 -13.43
CA SER A 68 -14.88 12.24 -13.17
C SER A 68 -14.65 11.42 -11.91
N GLU A 69 -15.74 11.11 -11.22
CA GLU A 69 -15.75 10.27 -10.01
C GLU A 69 -15.03 8.94 -10.23
N VAL A 70 -15.18 8.34 -11.41
CA VAL A 70 -14.49 7.11 -11.81
C VAL A 70 -12.96 7.25 -11.79
N VAL A 71 -12.44 8.39 -12.26
CA VAL A 71 -10.98 8.65 -12.27
C VAL A 71 -10.47 8.89 -10.85
N LEU A 72 -11.23 9.63 -10.05
CA LEU A 72 -10.94 9.86 -8.62
C LEU A 72 -10.88 8.54 -7.85
N ASN A 73 -11.89 7.68 -8.01
CA ASN A 73 -11.97 6.37 -7.35
C ASN A 73 -10.80 5.47 -7.75
N LYS A 74 -10.44 5.42 -9.05
CA LYS A 74 -9.26 4.69 -9.53
C LYS A 74 -7.96 5.23 -8.91
N SER A 75 -7.83 6.55 -8.77
CA SER A 75 -6.67 7.18 -8.14
C SER A 75 -6.55 6.83 -6.65
N GLN A 76 -7.67 6.91 -5.91
CA GLN A 76 -7.72 6.53 -4.50
C GLN A 76 -7.40 5.04 -4.29
N TRP A 77 -7.95 4.16 -5.15
CA TRP A 77 -7.68 2.72 -5.08
C TRP A 77 -6.20 2.39 -5.30
N ARG A 78 -5.55 3.05 -6.27
CA ARG A 78 -4.09 2.92 -6.49
C ARG A 78 -3.29 3.36 -5.28
N ALA A 79 -3.65 4.49 -4.66
CA ALA A 79 -2.98 4.99 -3.47
C ALA A 79 -3.13 4.02 -2.27
N ARG A 80 -4.34 3.49 -2.05
CA ARG A 80 -4.61 2.47 -1.02
C ARG A 80 -3.81 1.20 -1.26
N LYS A 81 -3.78 0.69 -2.50
CA LYS A 81 -2.98 -0.47 -2.89
C LYS A 81 -1.50 -0.24 -2.61
N ALA A 82 -0.97 0.93 -2.99
CA ALA A 82 0.43 1.28 -2.74
C ALA A 82 0.76 1.32 -1.24
N VAL A 83 -0.06 1.99 -0.43
CA VAL A 83 0.12 2.03 1.04
C VAL A 83 0.05 0.63 1.65
N ARG A 84 -0.87 -0.22 1.17
CA ARG A 84 -0.96 -1.60 1.61
C ARG A 84 0.29 -2.40 1.27
N HIS A 85 0.77 -2.33 0.03
CA HIS A 85 2.02 -2.99 -0.39
C HIS A 85 3.22 -2.50 0.42
N LEU A 86 3.35 -1.20 0.66
CA LEU A 86 4.43 -0.63 1.47
C LEU A 86 4.37 -1.12 2.91
N CYS A 87 3.19 -1.11 3.55
CA CYS A 87 3.04 -1.58 4.94
C CYS A 87 3.32 -3.08 5.09
N LEU A 88 2.83 -3.92 4.17
CA LEU A 88 3.10 -5.35 4.16
C LEU A 88 4.60 -5.64 3.94
N SER A 89 5.23 -4.90 3.02
CA SER A 89 6.66 -5.04 2.73
C SER A 89 7.54 -4.58 3.89
N LEU A 90 7.20 -3.43 4.49
CA LEU A 90 7.87 -2.92 5.68
C LEU A 90 7.62 -3.79 6.92
N GLN A 91 6.56 -4.61 6.94
CA GLN A 91 6.10 -5.37 8.11
C GLN A 91 5.78 -4.44 9.29
N THR A 92 4.97 -3.42 9.04
CA THR A 92 4.62 -2.41 10.04
C THR A 92 3.96 -3.03 11.26
N ASP A 93 4.40 -2.62 12.45
CA ASP A 93 3.97 -3.19 13.73
C ASP A 93 3.36 -2.15 14.67
N ARG A 94 3.43 -0.87 14.34
CA ARG A 94 2.95 0.24 15.16
C ARG A 94 2.40 1.37 14.32
N LEU A 95 1.42 2.05 14.91
CA LEU A 95 0.99 3.38 14.51
C LEU A 95 1.71 4.43 15.35
N MET A 96 2.10 5.51 14.69
CA MET A 96 2.59 6.73 15.31
C MET A 96 1.74 7.89 14.80
N THR A 97 1.24 8.72 15.71
CA THR A 97 0.48 9.93 15.37
C THR A 97 1.28 11.15 15.82
N LEU A 98 1.50 12.08 14.89
CA LEU A 98 2.09 13.39 15.18
C LEU A 98 0.98 14.43 15.14
N THR A 99 0.85 15.21 16.21
CA THR A 99 -0.15 16.28 16.30
C THR A 99 0.53 17.63 16.51
N VAL A 100 -0.10 18.68 16.00
CA VAL A 100 0.27 20.07 16.25
C VAL A 100 -0.79 20.68 17.17
N ARG A 101 -0.37 21.38 18.22
CA ARG A 101 -1.29 21.98 19.19
C ARG A 101 -1.95 23.21 18.60
N GLU A 102 -1.16 24.05 17.95
CA GLU A 102 -1.60 25.24 17.24
C GLU A 102 -2.38 24.86 15.96
N ASN A 103 -3.24 25.75 15.49
CA ASN A 103 -4.07 25.51 14.31
C ASN A 103 -3.26 25.68 13.01
N LEU A 104 -2.32 24.76 12.76
CA LEU A 104 -1.58 24.71 11.51
C LEU A 104 -2.49 24.17 10.40
N THR A 105 -3.13 25.07 9.66
CA THR A 105 -4.03 24.77 8.54
C THR A 105 -3.31 24.63 7.20
N ASP A 106 -2.11 25.22 7.09
CA ASP A 106 -1.28 25.14 5.89
C ASP A 106 -0.58 23.78 5.79
N ILE A 107 -1.08 22.93 4.89
CA ILE A 107 -0.54 21.59 4.65
C ILE A 107 0.89 21.60 4.12
N ASN A 108 1.31 22.65 3.39
CA ASN A 108 2.66 22.71 2.83
C ASN A 108 3.67 22.94 3.96
N LYS A 109 3.37 23.89 4.86
CA LYS A 109 4.14 24.08 6.09
C LYS A 109 4.17 22.83 6.95
N ALA A 110 3.04 22.14 7.10
CA ALA A 110 2.98 20.88 7.83
C ALA A 110 3.89 19.80 7.21
N TRP A 111 3.91 19.70 5.88
CA TRP A 111 4.83 18.79 5.17
C TRP A 111 6.29 19.17 5.36
N ASP A 112 6.63 20.45 5.42
CA ASP A 112 8.01 20.90 5.62
C ASP A 112 8.50 20.61 7.05
N CYS A 113 7.66 20.83 8.06
CA CYS A 113 7.89 20.34 9.42
C CYS A 113 8.09 18.81 9.42
N PHE A 114 7.21 18.07 8.74
CA PHE A 114 7.30 16.61 8.64
C PHE A 114 8.59 16.13 7.96
N LYS A 115 9.04 16.79 6.88
CA LYS A 115 10.30 16.49 6.20
C LYS A 115 11.49 16.70 7.14
N TYR A 116 11.50 17.80 7.88
CA TYR A 116 12.58 18.08 8.83
C TYR A 116 12.59 17.09 10.00
N PHE A 117 11.41 16.72 10.52
CA PHE A 117 11.28 15.62 11.47
C PHE A 117 11.86 14.31 10.93
N CYS A 118 11.52 13.92 9.70
CA CYS A 118 12.07 12.72 9.07
C CYS A 118 13.60 12.80 8.89
N LYS A 119 14.15 13.99 8.65
CA LYS A 119 15.62 14.21 8.60
C LYS A 119 16.26 13.95 9.96
N LEU A 120 15.66 14.43 11.06
CA LEU A 120 16.15 14.19 12.42
C LEU A 120 16.05 12.70 12.81
N MET A 121 14.93 12.06 12.48
CA MET A 121 14.73 10.62 12.69
C MET A 121 15.77 9.79 11.94
N ARG A 122 16.00 10.09 10.65
CA ARG A 122 17.02 9.41 9.84
C ARG A 122 18.43 9.69 10.36
N TRP A 123 18.73 10.90 10.82
CA TRP A 123 20.02 11.21 11.42
C TRP A 123 20.30 10.33 12.65
N ARG A 124 19.30 10.13 13.53
CA ARG A 124 19.43 9.38 14.78
C ARG A 124 19.32 7.86 14.65
N TYR A 125 18.43 7.37 13.78
CA TYR A 125 18.08 5.95 13.66
C TYR A 125 18.54 5.32 12.34
N LYS A 126 19.11 6.11 11.43
CA LYS A 126 19.66 5.64 10.14
C LYS A 126 18.63 4.80 9.38
N ASP A 127 19.03 3.63 8.91
CA ASP A 127 18.21 2.73 8.09
C ASP A 127 17.06 2.07 8.85
N GLN A 128 17.06 2.13 10.19
CA GLN A 128 15.92 1.68 10.99
C GLN A 128 14.70 2.59 10.81
N TRP A 129 14.89 3.83 10.36
CA TRP A 129 13.78 4.75 10.11
C TRP A 129 13.15 4.52 8.74
N ALA A 130 12.06 3.77 8.74
CA ALA A 130 11.17 3.62 7.61
C ALA A 130 9.71 3.85 8.02
N TYR A 131 8.93 4.48 7.15
CA TYR A 131 7.56 4.87 7.46
C TYR A 131 6.67 4.94 6.22
N VAL A 132 5.35 4.83 6.46
CA VAL A 132 4.28 5.20 5.52
C VAL A 132 3.33 6.15 6.25
N ALA A 133 3.17 7.37 5.77
CA ALA A 133 2.46 8.46 6.43
C ALA A 133 1.32 9.00 5.57
N ALA A 134 0.18 9.31 6.19
CA ALA A 134 -0.90 10.07 5.60
C ALA A 134 -1.28 11.25 6.51
N PRO A 135 -1.42 12.47 5.97
CA PRO A 135 -1.97 13.57 6.74
C PRO A 135 -3.48 13.41 6.95
N GLU A 136 -4.03 14.00 8.02
CA GLU A 136 -5.45 14.20 8.26
C GLU A 136 -5.67 15.63 8.78
N PHE A 137 -6.73 16.31 8.35
CA PHE A 137 -7.18 17.54 9.00
C PHE A 137 -8.10 17.18 10.17
N GLN A 138 -7.71 17.59 11.38
CA GLN A 138 -8.59 17.45 12.54
C GLN A 138 -9.82 18.37 12.37
N LYS A 139 -10.91 18.12 13.10
CA LYS A 139 -12.13 18.97 13.09
C LYS A 139 -11.86 20.47 13.27
N ARG A 140 -10.81 20.83 14.00
CA ARG A 140 -10.38 22.22 14.24
C ARG A 140 -9.53 22.85 13.13
N GLY A 141 -9.17 22.09 12.09
CA GLY A 141 -8.32 22.53 10.98
C GLY A 141 -6.83 22.16 11.10
N ALA A 142 -6.36 21.79 12.29
CA ALA A 142 -4.96 21.42 12.52
C ALA A 142 -4.58 20.11 11.80
N VAL A 143 -3.40 20.08 11.17
CA VAL A 143 -2.88 18.88 10.49
C VAL A 143 -2.32 17.87 11.49
N HIS A 144 -2.77 16.62 11.37
CA HIS A 144 -2.19 15.45 12.02
C HIS A 144 -1.50 14.57 10.98
N PHE A 145 -0.41 13.92 11.36
CA PHE A 145 0.19 12.86 10.54
C PHE A 145 -0.02 11.51 11.21
N HIS A 146 -0.64 10.57 10.49
CA HIS A 146 -0.70 9.18 10.88
C HIS A 146 0.37 8.40 10.13
N LEU A 147 1.25 7.73 10.86
CA LEU A 147 2.37 6.96 10.35
C LEU A 147 2.19 5.49 10.71
N ALA A 148 2.44 4.62 9.75
CA ALA A 148 2.77 3.22 9.96
C ALA A 148 4.30 3.09 9.99
N ILE A 149 4.82 2.51 11.06
CA ILE A 149 6.26 2.32 11.27
C ILE A 149 6.54 0.88 11.68
N ARG A 150 7.82 0.51 11.66
CA ARG A 150 8.32 -0.75 12.19
C ARG A 150 9.36 -0.51 13.28
N GLY A 151 9.25 -1.27 14.36
CA GLY A 151 10.24 -1.28 15.42
C GLY A 151 9.99 -0.24 16.50
N TYR A 152 10.88 -0.22 17.49
CA TYR A 152 10.73 0.64 18.65
C TYR A 152 11.49 1.96 18.49
N PHE A 153 10.81 3.07 18.77
CA PHE A 153 11.43 4.38 18.90
C PHE A 153 11.05 4.98 20.26
N HIS A 154 12.05 5.49 20.98
CA HIS A 154 11.83 6.04 22.32
C HIS A 154 10.97 7.31 22.24
N ALA A 155 9.81 7.29 22.90
CA ALA A 155 8.76 8.30 22.77
C ALA A 155 9.25 9.73 23.05
N ASN A 156 10.06 9.92 24.10
CA ASN A 156 10.58 11.25 24.45
C ASN A 156 11.55 11.78 23.39
N THR A 157 12.33 10.90 22.77
CA THR A 157 13.26 11.27 21.69
C THR A 157 12.49 11.68 20.43
N VAL A 158 11.47 10.90 20.06
CA VAL A 158 10.57 11.24 18.94
C VAL A 158 9.86 12.57 19.20
N ARG A 159 9.33 12.77 20.41
CA ARG A 159 8.65 14.02 20.80
C ARG A 159 9.60 15.21 20.71
N ARG A 160 10.84 15.07 21.17
CA ARG A 160 11.87 16.11 21.07
C ARG A 160 12.16 16.48 19.62
N PHE A 161 12.28 15.50 18.73
CA PHE A 161 12.49 15.78 17.31
C PHE A 161 11.27 16.39 16.64
N TRP A 162 10.06 15.99 17.01
CA TRP A 162 8.84 16.59 16.50
C TRP A 162 8.72 18.05 16.90
N ASN A 163 8.89 18.37 18.20
CA ASN A 163 8.89 19.75 18.67
C ASN A 163 10.02 20.58 18.05
N ARG A 164 11.22 20.00 17.88
CA ARG A 164 12.31 20.68 17.16
C ARG A 164 11.93 21.00 15.71
N ALA A 165 11.16 20.13 15.07
CA ALA A 165 10.71 20.34 13.70
C ALA A 165 9.60 21.39 13.59
N LEU A 166 8.79 21.54 14.64
CA LEU A 166 7.74 22.54 14.76
C LEU A 166 8.24 23.93 15.16
N GLY A 167 9.45 24.04 15.73
CA GLY A 167 10.05 25.31 16.10
C GLY A 167 9.36 25.94 17.31
N GLN A 168 8.70 27.09 17.12
CA GLN A 168 7.93 27.78 18.16
C GLN A 168 6.56 27.13 18.43
N MET A 169 6.08 26.28 17.51
CA MET A 169 4.86 25.51 17.70
C MET A 169 5.12 24.30 18.60
N SER A 170 4.10 23.92 19.36
CA SER A 170 4.12 22.76 20.24
C SER A 170 3.33 21.60 19.63
N GLY A 171 3.84 20.39 19.77
CA GLY A 171 3.18 19.18 19.28
C GLY A 171 3.16 18.08 20.30
N ASN A 172 2.43 17.02 19.99
CA ASN A 172 2.53 15.77 20.73
C ASN A 172 2.72 14.60 19.78
N ILE A 173 3.18 13.50 20.36
CA ILE A 173 3.34 12.22 19.69
C ILE A 173 2.63 11.15 20.49
N ASP A 174 1.95 10.26 19.77
CA ASP A 174 1.37 9.04 20.29
C ASP A 174 1.93 7.86 19.50
N ILE A 175 2.43 6.83 20.18
CA ILE A 175 2.96 5.62 19.56
C ILE A 175 2.26 4.43 20.20
N THR A 176 1.58 3.64 19.38
CA THR A 176 0.92 2.43 19.88
C THR A 176 1.93 1.44 20.44
N SER A 177 1.58 0.84 21.58
CA SER A 177 2.33 -0.29 22.15
C SER A 177 2.24 -1.50 21.22
N PRO A 178 3.31 -2.31 21.13
CA PRO A 178 3.26 -3.52 20.33
C PRO A 178 2.29 -4.49 21.02
N ARG A 179 1.45 -5.19 20.26
CA ARG A 179 0.67 -6.30 20.83
C ARG A 179 1.59 -7.49 21.09
N LYS A 180 1.25 -8.35 22.05
CA LYS A 180 2.03 -9.58 22.39
C LYS A 180 2.36 -10.47 21.18
N ARG A 181 1.53 -10.44 20.12
CA ARG A 181 1.72 -11.19 18.86
C ARG A 181 2.12 -10.29 17.67
N GLY A 182 2.59 -9.07 17.92
CA GLY A 182 2.76 -8.03 16.90
C GLY A 182 1.42 -7.45 16.42
N GLN A 183 1.44 -6.27 15.79
CA GLN A 183 0.27 -5.80 15.04
C GLN A 183 0.30 -6.42 13.63
N ASN A 184 -0.88 -6.65 13.07
CA ASN A 184 -0.98 -7.12 11.69
C ASN A 184 -0.75 -5.93 10.73
N PRO A 185 0.26 -5.97 9.85
CA PRO A 185 0.54 -4.89 8.90
C PRO A 185 -0.65 -4.55 7.99
N LYS A 186 -1.49 -5.53 7.63
CA LYS A 186 -2.74 -5.33 6.86
C LYS A 186 -3.73 -4.45 7.63
N ARG A 187 -3.85 -4.62 8.94
CA ARG A 187 -4.72 -3.77 9.79
C ARG A 187 -4.20 -2.34 9.85
N ILE A 188 -2.89 -2.16 10.00
CA ILE A 188 -2.25 -0.84 10.00
C ILE A 188 -2.41 -0.16 8.63
N ALA A 189 -2.21 -0.89 7.54
CA ALA A 189 -2.45 -0.39 6.18
C ALA A 189 -3.89 0.10 5.97
N ASN A 190 -4.87 -0.65 6.45
CA ASN A 190 -6.28 -0.27 6.38
C ASN A 190 -6.56 1.00 7.20
N TYR A 191 -5.93 1.12 8.38
CA TYR A 191 -6.02 2.33 9.20
C TYR A 191 -5.46 3.56 8.47
N ILE A 192 -4.25 3.49 7.91
CA ILE A 192 -3.66 4.60 7.14
C ILE A 192 -4.51 4.93 5.90
N SER A 193 -5.03 3.90 5.23
CA SER A 193 -5.86 4.03 4.02
C SER A 193 -7.18 4.77 4.24
N LYS A 194 -7.67 4.84 5.49
CA LYS A 194 -8.85 5.64 5.86
C LYS A 194 -8.59 7.14 5.67
N TYR A 195 -7.37 7.60 5.93
CA TYR A 195 -7.00 9.01 5.87
C TYR A 195 -6.71 9.49 4.44
N ILE A 196 -6.27 8.58 3.57
CA ILE A 196 -6.07 8.85 2.13
C ILE A 196 -7.37 9.29 1.45
N THR A 197 -8.51 8.78 1.90
CA THR A 197 -9.82 9.01 1.27
C THR A 197 -10.68 10.04 1.98
N LYS A 198 -10.48 10.22 3.28
CA LYS A 198 -11.17 11.29 4.03
C LYS A 198 -10.76 12.69 3.58
N GLN A 199 -9.54 12.86 3.10
CA GLN A 199 -9.04 14.16 2.61
C GLN A 199 -9.54 14.51 1.20
N ASP A 200 -10.79 14.21 0.87
CA ASP A 200 -11.34 14.60 -0.44
C ASP A 200 -11.55 16.11 -0.60
N SER A 201 -11.32 16.89 0.46
CA SER A 201 -11.17 18.35 0.43
C SER A 201 -9.79 18.84 -0.02
N SER A 202 -8.79 17.96 -0.21
CA SER A 202 -7.48 18.43 -0.67
C SER A 202 -7.57 18.88 -2.14
N GLU A 203 -7.13 20.11 -2.40
CA GLU A 203 -6.86 20.66 -3.72
C GLU A 203 -6.22 19.64 -4.66
N PHE A 204 -6.49 19.80 -5.96
CA PHE A 204 -5.87 19.01 -7.01
C PHE A 204 -4.35 18.93 -6.81
N ASN A 205 -3.77 17.75 -7.07
CA ASN A 205 -2.31 17.55 -7.12
C ASN A 205 -1.54 17.56 -5.77
N ARG A 206 -2.19 17.61 -4.61
CA ARG A 206 -1.49 17.46 -3.32
C ARG A 206 -1.18 16.00 -2.98
N ARG A 207 -0.04 15.77 -2.32
CA ARG A 207 0.49 14.45 -1.94
C ARG A 207 -0.40 13.79 -0.88
N ARG A 208 -1.11 12.71 -1.25
CA ARG A 208 -2.03 11.97 -0.35
C ARG A 208 -1.35 11.16 0.74
N TYR A 209 -0.13 10.69 0.47
CA TYR A 209 0.68 9.94 1.43
C TYR A 209 2.16 10.13 1.11
N SER A 210 3.00 9.90 2.11
CA SER A 210 4.45 9.91 2.01
C SER A 210 5.01 8.62 2.55
N SER A 211 6.01 8.05 1.89
CA SER A 211 6.80 6.95 2.43
C SER A 211 8.27 7.32 2.37
N GLY A 212 9.07 6.71 3.24
CA GLY A 212 10.51 6.90 3.28
C GLY A 212 11.22 5.78 4.02
N GLY A 213 12.54 5.71 3.84
CA GLY A 213 13.36 4.57 4.26
C GLY A 213 13.53 3.56 3.11
N ASN A 214 14.25 2.47 3.36
CA ASN A 214 14.40 1.39 2.39
C ASN A 214 13.21 0.41 2.51
N ILE A 215 12.24 0.51 1.60
CA ILE A 215 11.06 -0.37 1.55
C ILE A 215 11.01 -1.02 0.17
N GLU A 216 11.46 -2.27 0.09
CA GLU A 216 11.46 -3.04 -1.14
C GLU A 216 10.14 -3.79 -1.28
N VAL A 217 9.33 -3.38 -2.26
CA VAL A 217 8.08 -4.07 -2.58
C VAL A 217 8.40 -5.24 -3.52
N PRO A 218 8.10 -6.50 -3.15
CA PRO A 218 8.42 -7.66 -3.96
C PRO A 218 7.80 -7.57 -5.36
N ALA A 219 8.55 -7.97 -6.38
CA ALA A 219 8.07 -8.07 -7.75
C ALA A 219 6.86 -9.04 -7.83
N PRO A 220 5.91 -8.80 -8.74
CA PRO A 220 4.81 -9.73 -8.94
C PRO A 220 5.30 -11.01 -9.62
N LEU A 221 4.75 -12.14 -9.18
CA LEU A 221 4.82 -13.43 -9.86
C LEU A 221 3.65 -13.52 -10.82
N HIS A 222 3.90 -14.08 -12.00
CA HIS A 222 2.90 -14.15 -13.07
C HIS A 222 2.62 -15.60 -13.47
N GLY A 223 1.42 -15.84 -13.98
CA GLY A 223 1.01 -17.13 -14.54
C GLY A 223 -0.31 -17.02 -15.27
N TRP A 224 -0.74 -18.12 -15.84
CA TRP A 224 -1.99 -18.24 -16.59
C TRP A 224 -2.78 -19.45 -16.13
N LEU A 225 -4.09 -19.36 -16.30
CA LEU A 225 -5.01 -20.45 -16.04
C LEU A 225 -6.02 -20.53 -17.20
N ALA A 226 -6.23 -21.73 -17.73
CA ALA A 226 -7.23 -21.97 -18.77
C ALA A 226 -8.66 -21.71 -18.26
N LEU A 227 -9.56 -21.30 -19.17
CA LEU A 227 -10.99 -21.28 -18.84
C LEU A 227 -11.52 -22.71 -18.64
N GLY A 228 -12.46 -22.87 -17.70
CA GLY A 228 -13.03 -24.17 -17.33
C GLY A 228 -12.37 -24.83 -16.12
N VAL A 229 -11.21 -24.34 -15.69
CA VAL A 229 -10.58 -24.76 -14.42
C VAL A 229 -11.23 -23.99 -13.26
N PRO A 230 -11.47 -24.61 -12.08
CA PRO A 230 -12.01 -23.92 -10.91
C PRO A 230 -10.97 -22.92 -10.36
N ALA A 231 -10.96 -21.71 -10.93
CA ALA A 231 -9.95 -20.68 -10.67
C ALA A 231 -9.81 -20.35 -9.18
N ILE A 232 -10.92 -20.30 -8.45
CA ILE A 232 -10.91 -19.99 -7.03
C ILE A 232 -10.17 -21.07 -6.23
N SER A 233 -10.45 -22.35 -6.52
CA SER A 233 -9.78 -23.47 -5.85
C SER A 233 -8.29 -23.48 -6.17
N VAL A 234 -7.94 -23.39 -7.47
CA VAL A 234 -6.55 -23.44 -7.92
C VAL A 234 -5.71 -22.31 -7.33
N ILE A 235 -6.21 -21.07 -7.34
CA ILE A 235 -5.51 -19.94 -6.74
C ILE A 235 -5.45 -20.11 -5.21
N GLY A 236 -6.51 -20.61 -4.58
CA GLY A 236 -6.52 -20.91 -3.15
C GLY A 236 -5.45 -21.92 -2.74
N ASP A 237 -5.29 -23.00 -3.51
CA ASP A 237 -4.28 -24.04 -3.28
C ASP A 237 -2.87 -23.50 -3.51
N ALA A 238 -2.67 -22.74 -4.60
CA ALA A 238 -1.39 -22.04 -4.84
C ALA A 238 -1.03 -21.12 -3.67
N MET A 239 -1.99 -20.37 -3.12
CA MET A 239 -1.75 -19.50 -1.98
C MET A 239 -1.39 -20.27 -0.70
N ARG A 240 -2.01 -21.43 -0.45
CA ARG A 240 -1.68 -22.29 0.71
C ARG A 240 -0.26 -22.82 0.62
N GLU A 241 0.24 -23.09 -0.59
CA GLU A 241 1.64 -23.46 -0.81
C GLU A 241 2.58 -22.26 -0.59
N MET A 242 2.16 -21.06 -1.01
CA MET A 242 2.95 -19.85 -0.85
C MET A 242 3.08 -19.39 0.61
N THR A 243 2.08 -19.64 1.46
CA THR A 243 2.06 -19.14 2.85
C THR A 243 1.26 -20.00 3.82
N ARG A 244 1.70 -20.01 5.07
CA ARG A 244 0.99 -20.64 6.20
C ARG A 244 -0.16 -19.78 6.76
N LYS A 245 -0.33 -18.55 6.25
CA LYS A 245 -1.44 -17.69 6.68
C LYS A 245 -2.75 -18.17 6.07
N SER A 246 -3.82 -18.14 6.89
CA SER A 246 -5.19 -18.41 6.44
C SER A 246 -5.61 -17.45 5.33
N LEU A 247 -6.29 -17.94 4.29
CA LEU A 247 -7.05 -17.10 3.36
C LEU A 247 -8.12 -16.32 4.13
N ARG A 248 -8.25 -15.01 3.86
CA ARG A 248 -9.18 -14.13 4.61
C ARG A 248 -10.13 -13.35 3.73
N GLU A 249 -9.76 -13.09 2.49
CA GLU A 249 -10.51 -12.22 1.61
C GLU A 249 -10.50 -12.82 0.23
N ILE A 250 -11.71 -13.04 -0.29
CA ILE A 250 -11.99 -13.50 -1.64
C ILE A 250 -13.05 -12.52 -2.15
N TRP A 251 -12.79 -11.86 -3.27
CA TRP A 251 -13.81 -11.08 -3.95
C TRP A 251 -13.72 -11.31 -5.45
N GLU A 252 -14.90 -11.21 -6.06
CA GLU A 252 -15.10 -11.31 -7.48
C GLU A 252 -15.79 -10.03 -7.93
N SER A 253 -15.38 -9.50 -9.06
CA SER A 253 -16.07 -8.39 -9.70
C SER A 253 -16.36 -8.76 -11.13
N GLU A 254 -17.65 -8.72 -11.45
CA GLU A 254 -18.15 -8.77 -12.82
C GLU A 254 -18.10 -7.34 -13.38
N GLY A 255 -17.56 -7.18 -14.59
CA GLY A 255 -17.36 -5.87 -15.21
C GLY A 255 -16.81 -6.03 -16.62
N TYR A 256 -16.12 -5.01 -17.13
CA TYR A 256 -15.47 -5.11 -18.44
C TYR A 256 -14.42 -6.25 -18.49
N PHE A 257 -13.79 -6.53 -17.35
CA PHE A 257 -13.04 -7.76 -17.13
C PHE A 257 -13.53 -8.43 -15.85
N ASP A 258 -13.75 -9.74 -15.89
CA ASP A 258 -14.01 -10.53 -14.69
C ASP A 258 -12.71 -10.63 -13.88
N ILE A 259 -12.75 -10.13 -12.63
CA ILE A 259 -11.58 -10.11 -11.74
C ILE A 259 -11.88 -10.96 -10.53
N ILE A 260 -10.96 -11.89 -10.23
CA ILE A 260 -10.92 -12.61 -8.97
C ILE A 260 -9.73 -12.06 -8.18
N PHE A 261 -9.92 -11.79 -6.90
CA PHE A 261 -8.83 -11.43 -6.01
C PHE A 261 -8.90 -12.24 -4.72
N MET A 262 -7.76 -12.74 -4.30
CA MET A 262 -7.60 -13.44 -3.03
C MET A 262 -6.42 -12.88 -2.25
N SER A 263 -6.60 -12.80 -0.94
CA SER A 263 -5.53 -12.45 -0.01
C SER A 263 -5.66 -13.16 1.34
N THR A 264 -4.51 -13.34 2.00
CA THR A 264 -4.43 -13.82 3.39
C THR A 264 -4.71 -12.74 4.44
#